data_AF-A0A255H0R3-F1
#
_entry.id   AF-A0A255H0R3-F1
#
_cell.length_a   1.000
_cell.length_b   1.000
_cell.length_c   1.000
_cell.angle_alpha   90.00
_cell.angle_beta   90.00
_cell.angle_gamma   90.00
#
_symmetry.space_group_name_H-M   'P 1'
#
loop_
_entity.id
_entity.type
_entity.pdbx_description
1 polymer ?
#
loop_
_entity_poly.entity_id
_entity_poly.type
_entity_poly.pdbx_seq_one_letter_code
_entity_poly.pdbx_strand_id
1 'polypeptide(L)'
;MAWSPATGAHPVWGAILGPYGTVGYEAGALGYPISGEYCGLRDGGCAQNFQNGPVAWSLGTGAHPVRGAILGAYAGQGYEAGHLGYPVSSEYCGLRDGGCAQNFQNGPVAWSFGTGAHPVRGAILGSYAGQGFEAGPIGYPVGGEYCGLRDGGCAQNFQNGPVAWSPGTGAHPVRGAILGEYAAQGYEAGRLGYPVGDEFPDGGHAVQFFQGGEVRWDFAARRIVPPGIPVVGGNYPESSIGSITSRGFAARYCTDFAAWRRGMVWSQINSGGDGNARAWRDGWVQRGRPVSNVPKVGAIAWWGTSRGGGYGHVGIVVGVNPDGSAAVEHYNFEVRNGYSVTPSIRAEAYLY
;
A
#
# COMPACT_ATOMS: atom_id res chain seq x y z
N MET A 1 -50.26 7.78 18.16
CA MET A 1 -50.22 9.25 17.97
C MET A 1 -49.38 9.82 19.10
N ALA A 2 -48.36 10.59 18.78
CA ALA A 2 -47.57 11.32 19.78
C ALA A 2 -47.82 12.82 19.60
N TRP A 3 -47.95 13.54 20.72
CA TRP A 3 -48.19 14.97 20.73
C TRP A 3 -47.28 15.64 21.76
N SER A 4 -46.71 16.78 21.37
CA SER A 4 -46.13 17.74 22.31
C SER A 4 -46.58 19.16 21.94
N PRO A 5 -46.57 20.11 22.89
CA PRO A 5 -46.82 21.52 22.55
C PRO A 5 -45.87 22.07 21.49
N ALA A 6 -44.63 21.57 21.42
CA ALA A 6 -43.59 22.06 20.52
C ALA A 6 -43.67 21.47 19.10
N THR A 7 -44.11 20.21 18.98
CA THR A 7 -44.11 19.48 17.69
C THR A 7 -45.49 19.27 17.11
N GLY A 8 -46.56 19.46 17.88
CA GLY A 8 -47.92 19.11 17.46
C GLY A 8 -48.17 17.60 17.47
N ALA A 9 -49.34 17.18 16.97
CA ALA A 9 -49.78 15.79 16.96
C ALA A 9 -49.40 15.12 15.64
N HIS A 10 -48.56 14.08 15.71
CA HIS A 10 -48.21 13.27 14.55
C HIS A 10 -48.50 11.78 14.84
N PRO A 11 -49.28 11.09 13.99
CA PRO A 11 -49.44 9.66 14.10
C PRO A 11 -48.14 8.95 13.70
N VAL A 12 -47.74 7.98 14.51
CA VAL A 12 -46.72 6.98 14.16
C VAL A 12 -47.43 5.63 14.16
N TRP A 13 -47.32 4.89 13.07
CA TRP A 13 -48.09 3.69 12.81
C TRP A 13 -47.33 2.76 11.85
N GLY A 14 -47.92 1.62 11.52
CA GLY A 14 -47.37 0.69 10.53
C GLY A 14 -45.97 0.19 10.87
N ALA A 15 -45.16 0.01 9.84
CA ALA A 15 -43.81 -0.55 9.95
C ALA A 15 -42.83 0.36 10.72
N ILE A 16 -43.10 1.67 10.81
CA ILE A 16 -42.24 2.64 11.49
C ILE A 16 -42.42 2.61 13.02
N LEU A 17 -43.61 2.24 13.52
CA LEU A 17 -43.90 2.28 14.96
C LEU A 17 -42.99 1.34 15.77
N GLY A 18 -42.73 0.13 15.27
CA GLY A 18 -41.87 -0.83 15.95
C GLY A 18 -40.45 -0.30 16.17
N PRO A 19 -39.72 0.11 15.11
CA PRO A 19 -38.39 0.70 15.22
C PRO A 19 -38.34 2.02 15.99
N TYR A 20 -39.41 2.81 16.01
CA TYR A 20 -39.49 3.97 16.91
C TYR A 20 -39.53 3.52 18.39
N GLY A 21 -40.24 2.42 18.68
CA GLY A 21 -40.31 1.83 20.01
C GLY A 21 -39.00 1.20 20.49
N THR A 22 -38.21 0.60 19.59
CA THR A 22 -36.91 0.00 19.97
C THR A 22 -35.91 1.04 20.46
N VAL A 23 -36.09 2.31 20.09
CA VAL A 23 -35.26 3.44 20.52
C VAL A 23 -35.91 4.30 21.59
N GLY A 24 -37.00 3.83 22.23
CA GLY A 24 -37.60 4.45 23.41
C GLY A 24 -38.73 5.44 23.15
N TYR A 25 -39.33 5.44 21.96
CA TYR A 25 -40.40 6.37 21.58
C TYR A 25 -40.01 7.85 21.85
N GLU A 26 -40.95 8.68 22.31
CA GLU A 26 -40.75 10.12 22.49
C GLU A 26 -39.77 10.50 23.61
N ALA A 27 -39.61 9.63 24.60
CA ALA A 27 -38.60 9.78 25.66
C ALA A 27 -37.21 9.26 25.23
N GLY A 28 -37.15 8.67 24.04
CA GLY A 28 -36.01 7.95 23.52
C GLY A 28 -35.08 8.78 22.64
N ALA A 29 -34.20 8.08 21.91
CA ALA A 29 -33.13 8.69 21.14
C ALA A 29 -33.63 9.58 19.99
N LEU A 30 -34.80 9.28 19.41
CA LEU A 30 -35.36 10.04 18.30
C LEU A 30 -36.21 11.25 18.73
N GLY A 31 -36.72 11.26 19.95
CA GLY A 31 -37.64 12.30 20.43
C GLY A 31 -39.03 12.21 19.77
N TYR A 32 -39.77 13.32 19.78
CA TYR A 32 -41.12 13.39 19.20
C TYR A 32 -41.09 13.36 17.65
N PRO A 33 -42.10 12.77 16.99
CA PRO A 33 -42.29 12.95 15.56
C PRO A 33 -42.58 14.41 15.23
N ILE A 34 -42.01 14.90 14.13
CA ILE A 34 -42.17 16.29 13.63
C ILE A 34 -42.82 16.34 12.24
N SER A 35 -43.24 15.18 11.73
CA SER A 35 -43.94 15.02 10.46
C SER A 35 -44.84 13.77 10.53
N GLY A 36 -45.83 13.71 9.64
CA GLY A 36 -46.46 12.42 9.32
C GLY A 36 -45.52 11.55 8.47
N GLU A 37 -45.85 10.27 8.36
CA GLU A 37 -45.19 9.39 7.38
C GLU A 37 -45.42 9.93 5.96
N TYR A 38 -44.34 10.05 5.18
CA TYR A 38 -44.37 10.45 3.79
C TYR A 38 -43.75 9.35 2.92
N CYS A 39 -44.40 9.07 1.80
CA CYS A 39 -44.05 7.99 0.88
C CYS A 39 -43.76 8.54 -0.52
N GLY A 40 -43.29 7.67 -1.42
CA GLY A 40 -42.86 8.05 -2.76
C GLY A 40 -41.35 8.32 -2.85
N LEU A 41 -40.60 7.87 -1.86
CA LEU A 41 -39.15 7.83 -1.91
C LEU A 41 -38.68 6.74 -2.88
N ARG A 42 -37.36 6.71 -3.12
CA ARG A 42 -36.71 5.74 -4.01
C ARG A 42 -37.23 4.31 -3.76
N ASP A 43 -37.48 3.56 -4.83
CA ASP A 43 -37.93 2.17 -4.76
C ASP A 43 -39.23 1.98 -3.95
N GLY A 44 -40.07 3.02 -3.89
CA GLY A 44 -41.37 3.00 -3.21
C GLY A 44 -41.29 3.13 -1.69
N GLY A 45 -40.16 3.59 -1.15
CA GLY A 45 -40.00 3.72 0.29
C GLY A 45 -40.78 4.89 0.90
N CYS A 46 -40.79 4.87 2.22
CA CYS A 46 -41.44 5.87 3.07
C CYS A 46 -40.48 6.27 4.19
N ALA A 47 -40.69 7.43 4.80
CA ALA A 47 -39.98 7.84 5.99
C ALA A 47 -40.88 8.68 6.89
N GLN A 48 -40.48 8.81 8.14
CA GLN A 48 -41.05 9.76 9.07
C GLN A 48 -39.93 10.46 9.82
N ASN A 49 -39.99 11.79 9.89
CA ASN A 49 -39.00 12.59 10.61
C ASN A 49 -39.39 12.76 12.07
N PHE A 50 -38.39 12.59 12.94
CA PHE A 50 -38.42 12.87 14.36
C PHE A 50 -37.39 13.96 14.68
N GLN A 51 -37.44 14.52 15.89
CA GLN A 51 -36.56 15.61 16.31
C GLN A 51 -35.07 15.32 16.08
N ASN A 52 -34.63 14.08 16.32
CA ASN A 52 -33.21 13.70 16.25
C ASN A 52 -32.89 12.74 15.10
N GLY A 53 -33.80 12.58 14.14
CA GLY A 53 -33.55 11.81 12.93
C GLY A 53 -34.78 11.13 12.33
N PRO A 54 -34.66 10.61 11.10
CA PRO A 54 -35.74 9.86 10.47
C PRO A 54 -35.76 8.40 10.91
N VAL A 55 -36.95 7.79 10.78
CA VAL A 55 -37.06 6.35 10.54
C VAL A 55 -37.36 6.17 9.05
N ALA A 56 -36.45 5.52 8.33
CA ALA A 56 -36.59 5.27 6.90
C ALA A 56 -37.00 3.81 6.66
N TRP A 57 -37.95 3.60 5.76
CA TRP A 57 -38.51 2.30 5.41
C TRP A 57 -38.46 2.06 3.91
N SER A 58 -38.16 0.82 3.52
CA SER A 58 -38.44 0.29 2.20
C SER A 58 -38.94 -1.14 2.30
N LEU A 59 -39.57 -1.64 1.23
CA LEU A 59 -40.02 -3.03 1.17
C LEU A 59 -38.86 -4.03 1.37
N GLY A 60 -37.68 -3.71 0.84
CA GLY A 60 -36.51 -4.60 0.88
C GLY A 60 -35.71 -4.56 2.19
N THR A 61 -35.80 -3.46 2.95
CA THR A 61 -34.95 -3.25 4.13
C THR A 61 -35.72 -3.25 5.45
N GLY A 62 -37.04 -3.03 5.41
CA GLY A 62 -37.79 -2.68 6.61
C GLY A 62 -37.47 -1.26 7.09
N ALA A 63 -38.02 -0.90 8.26
CA ALA A 63 -37.90 0.42 8.85
C ALA A 63 -36.73 0.47 9.84
N HIS A 64 -35.86 1.46 9.72
CA HIS A 64 -34.74 1.65 10.64
C HIS A 64 -34.52 3.11 11.00
N PRO A 65 -34.27 3.43 12.29
CA PRO A 65 -33.93 4.77 12.73
C PRO A 65 -32.49 5.11 12.31
N VAL A 66 -32.27 6.36 11.88
CA VAL A 66 -30.93 6.91 11.59
C VAL A 66 -30.77 8.20 12.39
N ARG A 67 -29.68 8.35 13.16
CA ARG A 67 -29.52 9.48 14.09
C ARG A 67 -28.07 9.96 14.21
N GLY A 68 -27.87 11.09 14.90
CA GLY A 68 -26.57 11.58 15.32
C GLY A 68 -25.59 11.83 14.16
N ALA A 69 -24.31 11.53 14.37
CA ALA A 69 -23.27 11.75 13.37
C ALA A 69 -23.44 10.87 12.12
N ILE A 70 -23.96 9.64 12.29
CA ILE A 70 -24.26 8.74 11.17
C ILE A 70 -25.35 9.32 10.29
N LEU A 71 -26.39 9.92 10.88
CA LEU A 71 -27.39 10.68 10.12
C LEU A 71 -26.76 11.84 9.35
N GLY A 72 -25.83 12.58 9.96
CA GLY A 72 -25.11 13.65 9.27
C GLY A 72 -24.38 13.16 8.01
N ALA A 73 -23.69 12.02 8.11
CA ALA A 73 -23.02 11.40 6.97
C ALA A 73 -24.03 10.89 5.92
N TYR A 74 -25.11 10.23 6.34
CA TYR A 74 -26.16 9.74 5.45
C TYR A 74 -26.84 10.88 4.68
N ALA A 75 -27.18 11.97 5.39
CA ALA A 75 -27.74 13.19 4.81
C ALA A 75 -26.78 13.84 3.80
N GLY A 76 -25.50 13.95 4.16
CA GLY A 76 -24.46 14.48 3.28
C GLY A 76 -24.23 13.66 2.01
N GLN A 77 -24.67 12.40 1.99
CA GLN A 77 -24.64 11.53 0.81
C GLN A 77 -25.97 11.54 0.02
N GLY A 78 -26.96 12.35 0.42
CA GLY A 78 -28.25 12.43 -0.26
C GLY A 78 -29.28 11.39 0.20
N TYR A 79 -29.16 10.90 1.43
CA TYR A 79 -30.08 9.91 2.03
C TYR A 79 -30.25 8.65 1.15
N GLU A 80 -31.48 8.14 1.01
CA GLU A 80 -31.79 6.91 0.28
C GLU A 80 -31.61 7.05 -1.24
N ALA A 81 -31.74 8.29 -1.73
CA ALA A 81 -31.45 8.63 -3.12
C ALA A 81 -29.94 8.58 -3.43
N GLY A 82 -29.11 8.67 -2.38
CA GLY A 82 -27.67 8.57 -2.45
C GLY A 82 -27.12 7.17 -2.71
N HIS A 83 -25.79 7.08 -2.72
CA HIS A 83 -25.09 5.81 -2.95
C HIS A 83 -25.26 4.80 -1.82
N LEU A 84 -25.57 5.23 -0.60
CA LEU A 84 -25.76 4.32 0.54
C LEU A 84 -27.06 3.49 0.42
N GLY A 85 -28.11 4.06 -0.17
CA GLY A 85 -29.45 3.45 -0.16
C GLY A 85 -30.08 3.47 1.22
N TYR A 86 -31.08 2.63 1.44
CA TYR A 86 -31.79 2.55 2.72
C TYR A 86 -30.94 1.91 3.83
N PRO A 87 -31.15 2.30 5.11
CA PRO A 87 -30.58 1.57 6.25
C PRO A 87 -31.14 0.14 6.30
N VAL A 88 -30.29 -0.82 6.63
CA VAL A 88 -30.64 -2.25 6.80
C VAL A 88 -30.48 -2.75 8.23
N SER A 89 -29.93 -1.90 9.10
CA SER A 89 -29.84 -2.15 10.54
C SER A 89 -30.13 -0.87 11.32
N SER A 90 -30.41 -1.00 12.61
CA SER A 90 -30.22 0.11 13.56
C SER A 90 -28.73 0.39 13.77
N GLU A 91 -28.41 1.57 14.30
CA GLU A 91 -27.07 1.89 14.80
C GLU A 91 -26.67 0.91 15.93
N TYR A 92 -25.47 0.35 15.85
CA TYR A 92 -24.87 -0.48 16.88
C TYR A 92 -23.56 0.15 17.35
N CYS A 93 -23.37 0.18 18.67
CA CYS A 93 -22.24 0.83 19.35
C CYS A 93 -21.47 -0.19 20.21
N GLY A 94 -20.33 0.25 20.74
CA GLY A 94 -19.41 -0.62 21.50
C GLY A 94 -18.30 -1.20 20.63
N LEU A 95 -18.08 -0.61 19.45
CA LEU A 95 -16.94 -0.91 18.60
C LEU A 95 -15.65 -0.34 19.22
N ARG A 96 -14.52 -0.67 18.61
CA ARG A 96 -13.19 -0.17 19.00
C ARG A 96 -13.22 1.34 19.27
N ASP A 97 -12.51 1.82 20.29
CA ASP A 97 -12.43 3.24 20.64
C ASP A 97 -13.80 3.90 20.92
N GLY A 98 -14.79 3.11 21.36
CA GLY A 98 -16.14 3.57 21.68
C GLY A 98 -16.98 3.93 20.45
N GLY A 99 -16.60 3.44 19.27
CA GLY A 99 -17.29 3.76 18.03
C GLY A 99 -18.63 3.05 17.87
N CYS A 100 -19.32 3.47 16.81
CA CYS A 100 -20.60 2.96 16.38
C CYS A 100 -20.59 2.79 14.86
N ALA A 101 -21.46 1.92 14.36
CA ALA A 101 -21.71 1.83 12.92
C ALA A 101 -23.18 1.54 12.64
N GLN A 102 -23.59 1.77 11.41
CA GLN A 102 -24.89 1.38 10.89
C GLN A 102 -24.74 0.88 9.47
N ASN A 103 -25.41 -0.23 9.16
CA ASN A 103 -25.37 -0.82 7.84
C ASN A 103 -26.47 -0.21 6.95
N PHE A 104 -26.09 0.14 5.73
CA PHE A 104 -26.99 0.52 4.64
C PHE A 104 -26.87 -0.49 3.51
N GLN A 105 -27.78 -0.44 2.55
CA GLN A 105 -27.83 -1.39 1.42
C GLN A 105 -26.48 -1.56 0.71
N ASN A 106 -25.73 -0.47 0.53
CA ASN A 106 -24.48 -0.48 -0.23
C ASN A 106 -23.22 -0.28 0.62
N GLY A 107 -23.33 -0.42 1.94
CA GLY A 107 -22.19 -0.39 2.85
C GLY A 107 -22.49 0.25 4.21
N PRO A 108 -21.58 0.11 5.18
CA PRO A 108 -21.71 0.74 6.48
C PRO A 108 -21.33 2.22 6.45
N VAL A 109 -21.91 2.97 7.38
CA VAL A 109 -21.31 4.21 7.89
C VAL A 109 -20.68 3.89 9.24
N ALA A 110 -19.36 4.05 9.35
CA ALA A 110 -18.62 3.83 10.60
C ALA A 110 -18.27 5.17 11.24
N TRP A 111 -18.42 5.25 12.56
CA TRP A 111 -18.16 6.44 13.36
C TRP A 111 -17.28 6.10 14.55
N SER A 112 -16.33 6.99 14.84
CA SER A 112 -15.65 7.08 16.13
C SER A 112 -15.53 8.54 16.54
N PHE A 113 -15.28 8.79 17.82
CA PHE A 113 -15.03 10.16 18.30
C PHE A 113 -13.85 10.83 17.58
N GLY A 114 -12.79 10.07 17.30
CA GLY A 114 -11.57 10.59 16.69
C GLY A 114 -11.66 10.80 15.17
N THR A 115 -12.56 10.11 14.47
CA THR A 115 -12.61 10.14 13.00
C THR A 115 -13.86 10.77 12.42
N GLY A 116 -14.95 10.86 13.19
CA GLY A 116 -16.26 11.21 12.64
C GLY A 116 -16.87 10.04 11.85
N ALA A 117 -18.04 10.29 11.25
CA ALA A 117 -18.85 9.28 10.56
C ALA A 117 -18.54 9.28 9.06
N HIS A 118 -18.11 8.14 8.52
CA HIS A 118 -17.76 8.03 7.11
C HIS A 118 -18.34 6.75 6.48
N PRO A 119 -18.93 6.86 5.28
CA PRO A 119 -19.41 5.71 4.53
C PRO A 119 -18.24 4.92 3.94
N VAL A 120 -18.35 3.59 3.89
CA VAL A 120 -17.40 2.71 3.18
C VAL A 120 -18.21 1.81 2.25
N ARG A 121 -17.82 1.69 0.97
CA ARG A 121 -18.62 0.98 -0.05
C ARG A 121 -17.77 0.19 -1.04
N GLY A 122 -18.45 -0.62 -1.86
CA GLY A 122 -17.86 -1.28 -3.04
C GLY A 122 -16.64 -2.15 -2.73
N ALA A 123 -15.65 -2.13 -3.62
CA ALA A 123 -14.43 -2.93 -3.48
C ALA A 123 -13.59 -2.53 -2.26
N ILE A 124 -13.58 -1.24 -1.90
CA ILE A 124 -12.89 -0.75 -0.71
C ILE A 124 -13.52 -1.33 0.56
N LEU A 125 -14.85 -1.41 0.62
CA LEU A 125 -15.54 -2.12 1.71
C LEU A 125 -15.14 -3.59 1.78
N GLY A 126 -15.02 -4.28 0.64
CA GLY A 126 -14.54 -5.66 0.60
C GLY A 126 -13.16 -5.82 1.24
N SER A 127 -12.22 -4.93 0.89
CA SER A 127 -10.88 -4.90 1.49
C SER A 127 -10.94 -4.59 2.99
N TYR A 128 -11.70 -3.57 3.39
CA TYR A 128 -11.87 -3.18 4.79
C TYR A 128 -12.46 -4.31 5.65
N ALA A 129 -13.48 -4.99 5.14
CA ALA A 129 -14.09 -6.15 5.78
C ALA A 129 -13.10 -7.31 5.90
N GLY A 130 -12.34 -7.61 4.83
CA GLY A 130 -11.32 -8.66 4.83
C GLY A 130 -10.18 -8.40 5.82
N GLN A 131 -9.92 -7.13 6.15
CA GLN A 131 -8.95 -6.70 7.15
C GLN A 131 -9.51 -6.71 8.59
N GLY A 132 -10.79 -7.04 8.80
CA GLY A 132 -11.42 -7.06 10.12
C GLY A 132 -12.03 -5.71 10.55
N PHE A 133 -12.43 -4.87 9.59
CA PHE A 133 -13.04 -3.55 9.83
C PHE A 133 -12.18 -2.67 10.76
N GLU A 134 -12.80 -1.93 11.68
CA GLU A 134 -12.12 -0.96 12.56
C GLU A 134 -11.19 -1.64 13.55
N ALA A 135 -11.46 -2.92 13.88
CA ALA A 135 -10.59 -3.75 14.70
C ALA A 135 -9.33 -4.18 13.94
N GLY A 136 -9.34 -4.07 12.61
CA GLY A 136 -8.25 -4.37 11.71
C GLY A 136 -7.07 -3.39 11.78
N PRO A 137 -5.99 -3.69 11.03
CA PRO A 137 -4.76 -2.90 11.05
C PRO A 137 -4.93 -1.49 10.46
N ILE A 138 -5.93 -1.26 9.61
CA ILE A 138 -6.17 0.07 9.00
C ILE A 138 -7.02 1.02 9.84
N GLY A 139 -7.79 0.50 10.80
CA GLY A 139 -8.62 1.30 11.72
C GLY A 139 -9.85 1.91 11.06
N TYR A 140 -10.43 2.94 11.68
CA TYR A 140 -11.62 3.62 11.18
C TYR A 140 -11.35 4.42 9.89
N PRO A 141 -12.37 4.58 9.00
CA PRO A 141 -12.30 5.55 7.92
C PRO A 141 -12.22 6.99 8.47
N VAL A 142 -11.43 7.85 7.82
CA VAL A 142 -11.26 9.28 8.18
C VAL A 142 -11.81 10.24 7.13
N GLY A 143 -12.36 9.71 6.03
CA GLY A 143 -12.94 10.45 4.93
C GLY A 143 -13.77 9.52 4.05
N GLY A 144 -14.55 10.09 3.13
CA GLY A 144 -15.24 9.33 2.08
C GLY A 144 -14.31 8.84 0.97
N GLU A 145 -14.79 7.87 0.19
CA GLU A 145 -14.14 7.43 -1.05
C GLU A 145 -14.06 8.60 -2.05
N TYR A 146 -12.87 8.82 -2.61
CA TYR A 146 -12.63 9.77 -3.69
C TYR A 146 -12.13 9.04 -4.94
N CYS A 147 -12.70 9.39 -6.09
CA CYS A 147 -12.43 8.77 -7.38
C CYS A 147 -11.88 9.78 -8.38
N GLY A 148 -11.49 9.29 -9.56
CA GLY A 148 -10.83 10.12 -10.59
C GLY A 148 -9.31 10.08 -10.50
N LEU A 149 -8.77 9.09 -9.79
CA LEU A 149 -7.34 8.80 -9.77
C LEU A 149 -6.92 8.16 -11.10
N ARG A 150 -5.61 7.97 -11.27
CA ARG A 150 -5.00 7.37 -12.45
C ARG A 150 -5.72 6.08 -12.88
N ASP A 151 -5.86 5.85 -14.18
CA ASP A 151 -6.47 4.62 -14.73
C ASP A 151 -7.89 4.32 -14.19
N GLY A 152 -8.63 5.37 -13.79
CA GLY A 152 -10.00 5.28 -13.29
C GLY A 152 -10.11 4.78 -11.85
N GLY A 153 -9.03 4.83 -11.07
CA GLY A 153 -9.04 4.36 -9.69
C GLY A 153 -9.73 5.30 -8.70
N CYS A 154 -9.89 4.76 -7.50
CA CYS A 154 -10.43 5.44 -6.33
C CYS A 154 -9.58 5.10 -5.11
N ALA A 155 -9.66 5.91 -4.06
CA ALA A 155 -9.08 5.59 -2.77
C ALA A 155 -9.94 6.11 -1.63
N GLN A 156 -9.71 5.57 -0.45
CA GLN A 156 -10.31 6.07 0.79
C GLN A 156 -9.27 6.02 1.90
N ASN A 157 -9.22 7.09 2.70
CA ASN A 157 -8.27 7.18 3.80
C ASN A 157 -8.85 6.57 5.07
N PHE A 158 -8.04 5.77 5.76
CA PHE A 158 -8.29 5.23 7.09
C PHE A 158 -7.20 5.72 8.06
N GLN A 159 -7.41 5.50 9.36
CA GLN A 159 -6.50 5.97 10.42
C GLN A 159 -5.02 5.62 10.16
N ASN A 160 -4.75 4.40 9.66
CA ASN A 160 -3.38 3.91 9.49
C ASN A 160 -2.94 3.79 8.02
N GLY A 161 -3.69 4.37 7.09
CA GLY A 161 -3.34 4.41 5.67
C GLY A 161 -4.53 4.37 4.72
N PRO A 162 -4.31 4.65 3.43
CA PRO A 162 -5.34 4.53 2.42
C PRO A 162 -5.59 3.06 2.04
N VAL A 163 -6.82 2.79 1.60
CA VAL A 163 -7.11 1.67 0.70
C VAL A 163 -7.21 2.25 -0.70
N ALA A 164 -6.31 1.81 -1.60
CA ALA A 164 -6.29 2.22 -3.00
C ALA A 164 -6.91 1.13 -3.87
N TRP A 165 -7.74 1.53 -4.83
CA TRP A 165 -8.42 0.64 -5.75
C TRP A 165 -8.27 1.10 -7.20
N SER A 166 -8.08 0.14 -8.11
CA SER A 166 -8.25 0.34 -9.54
C SER A 166 -8.95 -0.88 -10.17
N PRO A 167 -9.54 -0.73 -11.37
CA PRO A 167 -10.13 -1.87 -12.08
C PRO A 167 -9.13 -3.01 -12.34
N GLY A 168 -7.85 -2.68 -12.53
CA GLY A 168 -6.81 -3.66 -12.87
C GLY A 168 -6.17 -4.35 -11.66
N THR A 169 -6.26 -3.76 -10.47
CA THR A 169 -5.53 -4.26 -9.29
C THR A 169 -6.44 -4.72 -8.16
N GLY A 170 -7.69 -4.25 -8.08
CA GLY A 170 -8.50 -4.44 -6.88
C GLY A 170 -8.11 -3.48 -5.76
N ALA A 171 -8.72 -3.66 -4.58
CA ALA A 171 -8.63 -2.74 -3.44
C ALA A 171 -7.65 -3.28 -2.40
N HIS A 172 -6.57 -2.54 -2.15
CA HIS A 172 -5.53 -2.96 -1.22
C HIS A 172 -5.13 -1.82 -0.27
N PRO A 173 -5.00 -2.10 1.04
CA PRO A 173 -4.49 -1.15 2.01
C PRO A 173 -2.99 -0.96 1.84
N VAL A 174 -2.50 0.27 2.00
CA VAL A 174 -1.07 0.57 2.11
C VAL A 174 -0.85 1.27 3.44
N ARG A 175 0.05 0.75 4.28
CA ARG A 175 0.22 1.23 5.67
C ARG A 175 1.68 1.35 6.11
N GLY A 176 1.88 1.96 7.28
CA GLY A 176 3.17 2.00 7.97
C GLY A 176 4.32 2.58 7.13
N ALA A 177 5.49 1.96 7.20
CA ALA A 177 6.67 2.44 6.49
C ALA A 177 6.55 2.30 4.96
N ILE A 178 5.88 1.24 4.47
CA ILE A 178 5.62 1.04 3.05
C ILE A 178 4.76 2.18 2.50
N LEU A 179 3.75 2.63 3.26
CA LEU A 179 2.97 3.82 2.91
C LEU A 179 3.86 5.07 2.82
N GLY A 180 4.82 5.24 3.72
CA GLY A 180 5.76 6.35 3.68
C GLY A 180 6.54 6.40 2.35
N GLU A 181 7.04 5.25 1.90
CA GLU A 181 7.73 5.12 0.60
C GLU A 181 6.76 5.36 -0.57
N TYR A 182 5.58 4.75 -0.52
CA TYR A 182 4.57 4.90 -1.56
C TYR A 182 4.16 6.37 -1.75
N ALA A 183 3.94 7.08 -0.64
CA ALA A 183 3.66 8.52 -0.61
C ALA A 183 4.84 9.34 -1.16
N ALA A 184 6.07 9.04 -0.74
CA ALA A 184 7.27 9.73 -1.22
C ALA A 184 7.50 9.57 -2.73
N GLN A 185 7.02 8.48 -3.32
CA GLN A 185 7.06 8.24 -4.76
C GLN A 185 5.85 8.81 -5.53
N GLY A 186 4.92 9.48 -4.86
CA GLY A 186 3.75 10.10 -5.49
C GLY A 186 2.53 9.20 -5.61
N TYR A 187 2.39 8.22 -4.70
CA TYR A 187 1.27 7.27 -4.65
C TYR A 187 1.04 6.57 -6.01
N GLU A 188 -0.21 6.38 -6.43
CA GLU A 188 -0.60 5.66 -7.65
C GLU A 188 -0.19 6.41 -8.93
N ALA A 189 -0.05 7.75 -8.83
CA ALA A 189 0.49 8.57 -9.90
C ALA A 189 2.02 8.37 -10.08
N GLY A 190 2.67 7.80 -9.06
CA GLY A 190 4.09 7.50 -9.03
C GLY A 190 4.53 6.31 -9.88
N ARG A 191 5.83 5.98 -9.77
CA ARG A 191 6.44 4.85 -10.49
C ARG A 191 5.95 3.48 -10.00
N LEU A 192 5.55 3.39 -8.74
CA LEU A 192 5.00 2.16 -8.17
C LEU A 192 3.61 1.84 -8.75
N GLY A 193 2.79 2.85 -9.07
CA GLY A 193 1.40 2.62 -9.47
C GLY A 193 0.56 2.05 -8.34
N TYR A 194 -0.57 1.44 -8.66
CA TYR A 194 -1.46 0.87 -7.64
C TYR A 194 -0.84 -0.36 -6.94
N PRO A 195 -1.16 -0.59 -5.65
CA PRO A 195 -0.88 -1.87 -5.01
C PRO A 195 -1.65 -3.00 -5.71
N VAL A 196 -1.03 -4.18 -5.88
CA VAL A 196 -1.63 -5.38 -6.49
C VAL A 196 -1.90 -6.50 -5.48
N GLY A 197 -1.64 -6.21 -4.21
CA GLY A 197 -1.81 -7.14 -3.10
C GLY A 197 -1.65 -6.41 -1.76
N ASP A 198 -2.11 -7.06 -0.70
CA ASP A 198 -1.97 -6.58 0.66
C ASP A 198 -0.51 -6.76 1.14
N GLU A 199 -0.08 -5.94 2.11
CA GLU A 199 1.19 -6.13 2.79
C GLU A 199 1.24 -7.48 3.52
N PHE A 200 2.31 -8.25 3.32
CA PHE A 200 2.54 -9.54 3.98
C PHE A 200 3.94 -9.63 4.60
N PRO A 201 4.13 -10.43 5.66
CA PRO A 201 5.45 -10.64 6.26
C PRO A 201 6.30 -11.61 5.43
N ASP A 202 7.59 -11.33 5.29
CA ASP A 202 8.57 -12.18 4.61
C ASP A 202 9.97 -12.04 5.24
N GLY A 203 10.45 -13.08 5.93
CA GLY A 203 11.85 -13.19 6.37
C GLY A 203 12.39 -11.98 7.14
N GLY A 204 11.65 -11.44 8.11
CA GLY A 204 12.04 -10.24 8.85
C GLY A 204 11.69 -8.91 8.17
N HIS A 205 10.92 -8.98 7.08
CA HIS A 205 10.43 -7.82 6.35
C HIS A 205 8.90 -7.79 6.31
N ALA A 206 8.35 -6.60 6.09
CA ALA A 206 7.02 -6.44 5.49
C ALA A 206 7.21 -6.16 3.99
N VAL A 207 6.42 -6.80 3.14
CA VAL A 207 6.53 -6.69 1.67
C VAL A 207 5.18 -6.36 1.10
N GLN A 208 5.15 -5.46 0.11
CA GLN A 208 3.95 -5.19 -0.67
C GLN A 208 4.30 -5.02 -2.14
N PHE A 209 3.48 -5.64 -3.00
CA PHE A 209 3.62 -5.55 -4.44
C PHE A 209 2.74 -4.43 -5.00
N PHE A 210 3.27 -3.75 -6.00
CA PHE A 210 2.64 -2.69 -6.79
C PHE A 210 2.81 -3.00 -8.27
N GLN A 211 2.05 -2.32 -9.13
CA GLN A 211 2.14 -2.49 -10.59
C GLN A 211 3.57 -2.30 -11.12
N GLY A 212 4.32 -1.38 -10.54
CA GLY A 212 5.68 -0.99 -10.93
C GLY A 212 6.81 -1.65 -10.14
N GLY A 213 6.51 -2.60 -9.24
CA GLY A 213 7.54 -3.31 -8.48
C GLY A 213 7.11 -3.69 -7.06
N GLU A 214 8.08 -3.84 -6.17
CA GLU A 214 7.84 -4.16 -4.77
C GLU A 214 8.45 -3.09 -3.85
N VAL A 215 7.87 -2.96 -2.66
CA VAL A 215 8.48 -2.24 -1.55
C VAL A 215 8.62 -3.21 -0.39
N ARG A 216 9.81 -3.22 0.23
CA ARG A 216 10.10 -4.06 1.40
C ARG A 216 10.57 -3.17 2.55
N TRP A 217 10.06 -3.43 3.74
CA TRP A 217 10.46 -2.79 4.98
C TRP A 217 11.16 -3.79 5.88
N ASP A 218 12.42 -3.52 6.26
CA ASP A 218 13.19 -4.34 7.19
C ASP A 218 12.86 -3.96 8.64
N PHE A 219 12.32 -4.90 9.43
CA PHE A 219 11.94 -4.63 10.81
C PHE A 219 13.14 -4.34 11.72
N ALA A 220 14.27 -5.00 11.51
CA ALA A 220 15.46 -4.88 12.35
C ALA A 220 16.24 -3.60 12.02
N ALA A 221 16.45 -3.34 10.73
CA ALA A 221 17.17 -2.15 10.27
C ALA A 221 16.31 -0.89 10.28
N ARG A 222 14.98 -1.02 10.46
CA ARG A 222 14.00 0.08 10.46
C ARG A 222 14.16 1.01 9.26
N ARG A 223 14.28 0.41 8.06
CA ARG A 223 14.39 1.14 6.79
C ARG A 223 13.71 0.40 5.65
N ILE A 224 13.31 1.16 4.63
CA ILE A 224 12.93 0.59 3.34
C ILE A 224 14.16 -0.04 2.71
N VAL A 225 14.00 -1.27 2.23
CA VAL A 225 15.00 -1.95 1.41
C VAL A 225 14.87 -1.33 0.01
N PRO A 226 15.90 -0.63 -0.50
CA PRO A 226 15.86 -0.09 -1.84
C PRO A 226 15.60 -1.21 -2.86
N PRO A 227 14.91 -0.94 -3.99
CA PRO A 227 14.78 -1.92 -5.06
C PRO A 227 16.18 -2.31 -5.55
N GLY A 228 16.60 -3.52 -5.19
CA GLY A 228 17.91 -4.07 -5.50
C GLY A 228 17.82 -5.14 -6.58
N ILE A 229 18.93 -5.46 -7.22
CA ILE A 229 19.04 -6.76 -7.88
C ILE A 229 19.03 -7.81 -6.77
N PRO A 230 18.17 -8.85 -6.83
CA PRO A 230 18.13 -9.89 -5.80
C PRO A 230 19.51 -10.48 -5.60
N VAL A 231 20.06 -10.35 -4.39
CA VAL A 231 21.36 -10.93 -4.02
C VAL A 231 21.32 -12.43 -4.30
N VAL A 232 22.18 -12.94 -5.18
CA VAL A 232 22.11 -14.35 -5.62
C VAL A 232 22.70 -15.33 -4.62
N GLY A 233 23.36 -14.83 -3.57
CA GLY A 233 24.17 -15.66 -2.68
C GLY A 233 25.34 -16.29 -3.45
N GLY A 234 26.13 -17.14 -2.78
CA GLY A 234 27.29 -17.82 -3.38
C GLY A 234 26.95 -18.84 -4.48
N ASN A 235 25.80 -18.75 -5.14
CA ASN A 235 25.29 -19.62 -6.21
C ASN A 235 26.00 -19.41 -7.57
N TYR A 236 27.24 -18.94 -7.51
CA TYR A 236 28.11 -18.83 -8.67
C TYR A 236 28.44 -20.24 -9.19
N PRO A 237 28.16 -20.54 -10.48
CA PRO A 237 28.05 -21.92 -10.95
C PRO A 237 29.39 -22.66 -11.08
N GLU A 238 30.52 -21.96 -11.14
CA GLU A 238 31.82 -22.60 -11.32
C GLU A 238 32.35 -23.16 -9.99
N SER A 239 32.71 -24.44 -9.99
CA SER A 239 33.30 -25.12 -8.82
C SER A 239 34.83 -25.10 -8.83
N SER A 240 35.45 -25.11 -10.02
CA SER A 240 36.91 -25.07 -10.18
C SER A 240 37.46 -23.66 -10.05
N ILE A 241 38.57 -23.49 -9.33
CA ILE A 241 39.23 -22.20 -9.17
C ILE A 241 40.29 -22.04 -10.27
N GLY A 242 40.30 -20.89 -10.94
CA GLY A 242 41.39 -20.49 -11.84
C GLY A 242 41.32 -20.98 -13.27
N SER A 243 40.44 -21.94 -13.60
CA SER A 243 40.20 -22.33 -14.99
C SER A 243 39.52 -21.19 -15.76
N ILE A 244 39.92 -20.96 -17.01
CA ILE A 244 39.25 -19.96 -17.85
C ILE A 244 37.88 -20.50 -18.25
N THR A 245 36.82 -19.77 -17.89
CA THR A 245 35.44 -20.12 -18.20
C THR A 245 35.10 -19.83 -19.66
N SER A 246 33.93 -20.26 -20.11
CA SER A 246 33.39 -19.89 -21.43
C SER A 246 33.17 -18.38 -21.59
N ARG A 247 33.14 -17.61 -20.50
CA ARG A 247 33.08 -16.14 -20.51
C ARG A 247 34.45 -15.50 -20.74
N GLY A 248 35.54 -16.27 -20.67
CA GLY A 248 36.91 -15.81 -20.89
C GLY A 248 37.60 -15.26 -19.65
N PHE A 249 37.12 -15.59 -18.45
CA PHE A 249 37.70 -15.14 -17.19
C PHE A 249 38.07 -16.33 -16.30
N ALA A 250 39.02 -16.12 -15.38
CA ALA A 250 39.37 -17.13 -14.38
C ALA A 250 38.20 -17.40 -13.43
N ALA A 251 37.79 -18.67 -13.35
CA ALA A 251 36.68 -19.12 -12.53
C ALA A 251 36.94 -18.85 -11.03
N ARG A 252 35.88 -18.46 -10.31
CA ARG A 252 35.86 -18.06 -8.90
C ARG A 252 36.66 -16.80 -8.57
N TYR A 253 36.87 -15.92 -9.55
CA TYR A 253 37.41 -14.58 -9.34
C TYR A 253 36.34 -13.50 -9.54
N CYS A 254 36.61 -12.30 -8.99
CA CYS A 254 35.70 -11.14 -9.08
C CYS A 254 35.25 -10.83 -10.50
N THR A 255 36.16 -10.92 -11.46
CA THR A 255 35.94 -10.62 -12.88
C THR A 255 34.97 -11.61 -13.52
N ASP A 256 35.16 -12.91 -13.32
CA ASP A 256 34.24 -13.91 -13.86
C ASP A 256 32.88 -13.88 -13.16
N PHE A 257 32.85 -13.68 -11.85
CA PHE A 257 31.62 -13.52 -11.09
C PHE A 257 30.79 -12.33 -11.59
N ALA A 258 31.41 -11.16 -11.72
CA ALA A 258 30.75 -9.96 -12.24
C ALA A 258 30.28 -10.16 -13.69
N ALA A 259 31.09 -10.83 -14.53
CA ALA A 259 30.73 -11.15 -15.90
C ALA A 259 29.53 -12.11 -15.98
N TRP A 260 29.55 -13.21 -15.21
CA TRP A 260 28.42 -14.14 -15.08
C TRP A 260 27.15 -13.40 -14.65
N ARG A 261 27.26 -12.56 -13.62
CA ARG A 261 26.14 -11.85 -13.04
C ARG A 261 25.49 -10.86 -13.99
N ARG A 262 26.28 -10.29 -14.91
CA ARG A 262 25.83 -9.36 -15.95
C ARG A 262 25.55 -10.03 -17.29
N GLY A 263 25.71 -11.35 -17.41
CA GLY A 263 25.57 -12.06 -18.67
C GLY A 263 26.58 -11.61 -19.73
N MET A 264 27.80 -11.24 -19.31
CA MET A 264 28.84 -10.68 -20.15
C MET A 264 29.97 -11.67 -20.43
N VAL A 265 30.66 -11.43 -21.55
CA VAL A 265 31.87 -12.14 -21.96
C VAL A 265 33.04 -11.18 -22.17
N TRP A 266 34.27 -11.71 -22.15
CA TRP A 266 35.53 -10.96 -22.24
C TRP A 266 35.52 -9.85 -23.31
N SER A 267 35.12 -10.18 -24.53
CA SER A 267 35.15 -9.26 -25.68
C SER A 267 34.28 -8.01 -25.49
N GLN A 268 33.24 -8.09 -24.66
CA GLN A 268 32.35 -6.98 -24.34
C GLN A 268 32.95 -6.02 -23.28
N ILE A 269 34.03 -6.44 -22.62
CA ILE A 269 34.67 -5.71 -21.52
C ILE A 269 36.04 -5.20 -21.98
N ASN A 270 36.88 -6.08 -22.53
CA ASN A 270 38.25 -5.80 -22.94
C ASN A 270 38.58 -6.39 -24.32
N SER A 271 39.51 -5.76 -25.03
CA SER A 271 40.01 -6.17 -26.36
C SER A 271 41.41 -6.79 -26.30
N GLY A 272 42.04 -6.78 -25.13
CA GLY A 272 43.37 -7.32 -24.83
C GLY A 272 43.67 -7.20 -23.33
N GLY A 273 44.79 -7.76 -22.87
CA GLY A 273 45.19 -7.77 -21.46
C GLY A 273 45.04 -9.13 -20.77
N ASP A 274 45.19 -9.15 -19.45
CA ASP A 274 45.41 -10.33 -18.61
C ASP A 274 44.15 -10.84 -17.88
N GLY A 275 42.97 -10.35 -18.23
CA GLY A 275 41.73 -10.72 -17.52
C GLY A 275 41.39 -9.81 -16.32
N ASN A 276 42.36 -9.08 -15.80
CA ASN A 276 42.28 -8.49 -14.46
C ASN A 276 41.42 -7.23 -14.40
N ALA A 277 40.79 -7.04 -13.24
CA ALA A 277 39.88 -5.94 -12.98
C ALA A 277 40.52 -4.56 -13.22
N ARG A 278 41.82 -4.38 -12.96
CA ARG A 278 42.54 -3.10 -13.17
C ARG A 278 42.38 -2.49 -14.56
N ALA A 279 42.15 -3.29 -15.60
CA ALA A 279 42.00 -2.81 -16.96
C ALA A 279 40.53 -2.54 -17.36
N TRP A 280 39.56 -2.96 -16.54
CA TRP A 280 38.14 -2.95 -16.92
C TRP A 280 37.60 -1.54 -17.15
N ARG A 281 37.96 -0.56 -16.32
CA ARG A 281 37.51 0.83 -16.51
C ARG A 281 37.94 1.37 -17.87
N ASP A 282 39.21 1.22 -18.22
CA ASP A 282 39.75 1.73 -19.47
C ASP A 282 39.18 0.96 -20.67
N GLY A 283 39.02 -0.36 -20.56
CA GLY A 283 38.35 -1.18 -21.57
C GLY A 283 36.87 -0.81 -21.79
N TRP A 284 36.16 -0.40 -20.73
CA TRP A 284 34.80 0.12 -20.78
C TRP A 284 34.72 1.43 -21.55
N VAL A 285 35.61 2.38 -21.22
CA VAL A 285 35.70 3.69 -21.87
C VAL A 285 36.07 3.57 -23.34
N GLN A 286 37.04 2.71 -23.69
CA GLN A 286 37.44 2.46 -25.08
C GLN A 286 36.29 1.95 -25.95
N ARG A 287 35.28 1.32 -25.34
CA ARG A 287 34.06 0.85 -26.01
C ARG A 287 32.95 1.90 -26.06
N GLY A 288 33.24 3.15 -25.69
CA GLY A 288 32.28 4.24 -25.67
C GLY A 288 31.22 4.09 -24.59
N ARG A 289 31.46 3.27 -23.56
CA ARG A 289 30.48 3.03 -22.50
C ARG A 289 30.66 4.01 -21.33
N PRO A 290 29.57 4.46 -20.70
CA PRO A 290 29.62 5.48 -19.67
C PRO A 290 30.24 4.96 -18.37
N VAL A 291 31.01 5.84 -17.72
CA VAL A 291 31.60 5.65 -16.39
C VAL A 291 31.24 6.84 -15.52
N SER A 292 30.99 6.62 -14.24
CA SER A 292 30.65 7.68 -13.28
C SER A 292 31.19 7.40 -11.89
N ASN A 293 31.17 8.43 -11.04
CA ASN A 293 31.49 8.32 -9.61
C ASN A 293 30.23 8.15 -8.74
N VAL A 294 29.04 8.05 -9.36
CA VAL A 294 27.75 7.88 -8.67
C VAL A 294 27.31 6.42 -8.77
N PRO A 295 27.03 5.70 -7.67
CA PRO A 295 26.53 4.34 -7.78
C PRO A 295 25.11 4.30 -8.36
N LYS A 296 24.83 3.27 -9.16
CA LYS A 296 23.47 2.88 -9.57
C LYS A 296 23.32 1.38 -9.42
N VAL A 297 22.13 0.93 -9.03
CA VAL A 297 21.81 -0.51 -8.99
C VAL A 297 22.06 -1.13 -10.37
N GLY A 298 22.77 -2.26 -10.38
CA GLY A 298 23.20 -2.96 -11.60
C GLY A 298 24.49 -2.47 -12.25
N ALA A 299 25.08 -1.37 -11.77
CA ALA A 299 26.41 -0.94 -12.21
C ALA A 299 27.50 -1.91 -11.72
N ILE A 300 28.61 -1.95 -12.45
CA ILE A 300 29.83 -2.63 -11.99
C ILE A 300 30.61 -1.62 -11.15
N ALA A 301 30.75 -1.90 -9.85
CA ALA A 301 31.65 -1.17 -8.96
C ALA A 301 33.09 -1.58 -9.28
N TRP A 302 33.97 -0.60 -9.53
CA TRP A 302 35.35 -0.83 -9.94
C TRP A 302 36.34 -0.15 -8.98
N TRP A 303 37.39 -0.89 -8.63
CA TRP A 303 38.56 -0.39 -7.90
C TRP A 303 39.82 -0.70 -8.68
N GLY A 304 40.65 0.32 -8.89
CA GLY A 304 41.99 0.18 -9.46
C GLY A 304 42.97 -0.46 -8.49
N THR A 305 44.26 -0.26 -8.75
CA THR A 305 45.32 -0.99 -8.03
C THR A 305 45.59 -0.49 -6.61
N SER A 306 45.15 0.72 -6.28
CA SER A 306 45.25 1.34 -4.96
C SER A 306 44.47 0.59 -3.89
N ARG A 307 43.26 0.13 -4.22
CA ARG A 307 42.34 -0.50 -3.26
C ARG A 307 41.98 -1.94 -3.63
N GLY A 308 42.02 -2.30 -4.91
CA GLY A 308 41.80 -3.66 -5.38
C GLY A 308 43.07 -4.54 -5.40
N GLY A 309 44.19 -4.05 -4.87
CA GLY A 309 45.50 -4.70 -4.97
C GLY A 309 46.07 -4.67 -6.39
N GLY A 310 47.20 -5.33 -6.64
CA GLY A 310 47.93 -5.25 -7.93
C GLY A 310 47.12 -5.63 -9.19
N TYR A 311 46.00 -6.33 -9.01
CA TYR A 311 45.11 -6.79 -10.09
C TYR A 311 43.80 -6.00 -10.20
N GLY A 312 43.51 -5.07 -9.28
CA GLY A 312 42.23 -4.38 -9.18
C GLY A 312 41.09 -5.28 -8.69
N HIS A 313 39.88 -4.71 -8.53
CA HIS A 313 38.70 -5.45 -8.12
C HIS A 313 37.41 -4.94 -8.80
N VAL A 314 36.44 -5.84 -8.99
CA VAL A 314 35.10 -5.51 -9.48
C VAL A 314 34.00 -6.23 -8.70
N GLY A 315 32.86 -5.57 -8.54
CA GLY A 315 31.65 -6.15 -7.94
C GLY A 315 30.39 -5.58 -8.58
N ILE A 316 29.22 -6.12 -8.20
CA ILE A 316 27.93 -5.67 -8.73
C ILE A 316 27.19 -4.86 -7.66
N VAL A 317 26.80 -3.64 -8.01
CA VAL A 317 25.97 -2.80 -7.14
C VAL A 317 24.58 -3.41 -7.04
N VAL A 318 24.26 -3.95 -5.87
CA VAL A 318 22.94 -4.55 -5.57
C VAL A 318 22.02 -3.58 -4.81
N GLY A 319 22.57 -2.47 -4.30
CA GLY A 319 21.81 -1.41 -3.64
C GLY A 319 22.60 -0.11 -3.57
N VAL A 320 21.90 1.02 -3.44
CA VAL A 320 22.51 2.35 -3.22
C VAL A 320 21.99 2.95 -1.93
N ASN A 321 22.90 3.36 -1.05
CA ASN A 321 22.59 3.94 0.25
C ASN A 321 22.38 5.47 0.13
N PRO A 322 21.59 6.08 1.03
CA PRO A 322 21.35 7.53 1.02
C PRO A 322 22.60 8.40 1.15
N ASP A 323 23.63 7.88 1.82
CA ASP A 323 24.93 8.56 1.99
C ASP A 323 25.79 8.53 0.70
N GLY A 324 25.28 7.98 -0.40
CA GLY A 324 25.99 7.84 -1.67
C GLY A 324 26.99 6.67 -1.72
N SER A 325 27.02 5.81 -0.70
CA SER A 325 27.71 4.50 -0.76
C SER A 325 26.83 3.44 -1.42
N ALA A 326 27.40 2.29 -1.76
CA ALA A 326 26.70 1.18 -2.39
C ALA A 326 26.78 -0.09 -1.54
N ALA A 327 25.74 -0.91 -1.62
CA ALA A 327 25.82 -2.33 -1.28
C ALA A 327 26.31 -3.08 -2.53
N VAL A 328 27.40 -3.84 -2.40
CA VAL A 328 28.07 -4.51 -3.53
C VAL A 328 28.24 -5.99 -3.23
N GLU A 329 27.77 -6.85 -4.13
CA GLU A 329 28.08 -8.29 -4.11
C GLU A 329 29.31 -8.57 -4.96
N HIS A 330 30.21 -9.42 -4.47
CA HIS A 330 31.49 -9.69 -5.13
C HIS A 330 32.12 -11.00 -4.66
N TYR A 331 33.21 -11.36 -5.30
CA TYR A 331 34.02 -12.54 -5.02
C TYR A 331 35.48 -12.13 -4.80
N ASN A 332 36.16 -12.67 -3.79
CA ASN A 332 37.60 -12.43 -3.55
C ASN A 332 37.96 -10.97 -3.18
N PHE A 333 37.07 -10.28 -2.47
CA PHE A 333 37.41 -9.02 -1.82
C PHE A 333 37.61 -9.21 -0.31
N GLU A 334 36.51 -9.43 0.43
CA GLU A 334 36.53 -9.63 1.87
C GLU A 334 36.84 -11.09 2.25
N VAL A 335 36.41 -12.02 1.39
CA VAL A 335 36.58 -13.47 1.60
C VAL A 335 37.44 -14.02 0.47
N ARG A 336 38.62 -14.55 0.82
CA ARG A 336 39.50 -15.20 -0.15
C ARG A 336 38.81 -16.41 -0.77
N ASN A 337 38.77 -16.47 -2.10
CA ASN A 337 38.12 -17.55 -2.87
C ASN A 337 36.62 -17.72 -2.55
N GLY A 338 35.96 -16.66 -2.07
CA GLY A 338 34.61 -16.72 -1.56
C GLY A 338 33.75 -15.53 -1.94
N TYR A 339 32.45 -15.77 -1.90
CA TYR A 339 31.40 -14.79 -2.08
C TYR A 339 31.22 -13.92 -0.83
N SER A 340 30.99 -12.63 -1.00
CA SER A 340 30.47 -11.79 0.06
C SER A 340 29.67 -10.60 -0.47
N VAL A 341 28.97 -9.93 0.44
CA VAL A 341 28.30 -8.65 0.18
C VAL A 341 28.87 -7.61 1.13
N THR A 342 29.40 -6.52 0.59
CA THR A 342 29.81 -5.36 1.40
C THR A 342 28.65 -4.37 1.43
N PRO A 343 28.02 -4.10 2.59
CA PRO A 343 26.76 -3.35 2.67
C PRO A 343 26.90 -1.84 2.45
N SER A 344 28.10 -1.29 2.65
CA SER A 344 28.41 0.12 2.41
C SER A 344 29.86 0.27 1.97
N ILE A 345 30.05 0.56 0.68
CA ILE A 345 31.36 0.84 0.10
C ILE A 345 31.25 1.83 -1.05
N ARG A 346 32.29 2.63 -1.25
CA ARG A 346 32.44 3.50 -2.43
C ARG A 346 33.49 2.92 -3.38
N ALA A 347 33.12 2.80 -4.65
CA ALA A 347 34.01 2.45 -5.74
C ALA A 347 34.81 3.66 -6.21
N GLU A 348 35.97 3.42 -6.84
CA GLU A 348 36.73 4.48 -7.53
C GLU A 348 36.00 4.91 -8.81
N ALA A 349 35.24 3.98 -9.43
CA ALA A 349 34.34 4.25 -10.53
C ALA A 349 33.19 3.23 -10.57
N TYR A 350 32.09 3.61 -11.23
CA TYR A 350 30.96 2.75 -11.55
C TYR A 350 30.80 2.70 -13.06
N LEU A 351 30.82 1.48 -13.62
CA LEU A 351 30.70 1.21 -15.04
C LEU A 351 29.24 0.82 -15.33
N TYR A 352 28.58 1.53 -16.26
CA TYR A 352 27.17 1.26 -16.61
C TYR A 352 26.99 0.57 -17.95
#